data_AF-A0A8S3HTE6-F1
#
_entry.id   AF-A0A8S3HTE6-F1
#
_cell.length_a   1.000
_cell.length_b   1.000
_cell.length_c   1.000
_cell.angle_alpha   90.00
_cell.angle_beta   90.00
_cell.angle_gamma   90.00
#
_symmetry.space_group_name_H-M   'P 1'
#
loop_
_entity.id
_entity.type
_entity.pdbx_description
1 polymer ?
#
loop_
_entity_poly.entity_id
_entity_poly.type
_entity_poly.pdbx_seq_one_letter_code
_entity_poly.pdbx_strand_id
1 'polypeptide(L)'
;MTLLASCLMRAHLVYRQCYRFYTNSAARTIDVHSTPQEPIKSKVEQPFRTSIDDPVLHSEKDVGLFYKVNPEDLKKLSPFGKALPLQFREECEAFNETSVMIRQPSLDIIKLIKQINWNLPPLKIVLFPAEAGVGM
;
A
#
# COMPACT_ATOMS: atom_id res chain seq x y z
N MET A 1 23.61 -1.49 37.05
CA MET A 1 24.06 -1.56 35.63
C MET A 1 23.39 -2.69 34.82
N THR A 2 22.24 -3.22 35.24
CA THR A 2 21.53 -4.33 34.55
C THR A 2 20.29 -3.90 33.76
N LEU A 3 19.71 -2.72 34.03
CA LEU A 3 18.53 -2.21 33.32
C LEU A 3 18.81 -1.67 31.91
N LEU A 4 20.01 -1.12 31.67
CA LEU A 4 20.40 -0.63 30.33
C LEU A 4 20.64 -1.78 29.34
N ALA A 5 21.17 -2.91 29.82
CA ALA A 5 21.43 -4.09 29.01
C ALA A 5 20.14 -4.79 28.56
N SER A 6 19.10 -4.86 29.41
CA SER A 6 17.81 -5.45 29.03
C SER A 6 17.03 -4.59 28.03
N CYS A 7 17.20 -3.26 28.11
CA CYS A 7 16.60 -2.31 27.16
C CYS A 7 17.22 -2.42 25.76
N LEU A 8 18.55 -2.48 25.68
CA LEU A 8 19.28 -2.65 24.43
C LEU A 8 18.98 -3.99 23.74
N MET A 9 18.83 -5.07 24.52
CA MET A 9 18.50 -6.40 23.96
C MET A 9 17.07 -6.47 23.40
N ARG A 10 16.10 -5.77 24.01
CA ARG A 10 14.74 -5.66 23.48
C ARG A 10 14.68 -4.83 22.20
N ALA A 11 15.44 -3.73 22.12
CA ALA A 11 15.56 -2.95 20.89
C ALA A 11 16.18 -3.75 19.74
N HIS A 12 17.19 -4.58 20.03
CA HIS A 12 17.85 -5.43 19.04
C HIS A 12 16.95 -6.57 18.53
N LEU A 13 16.10 -7.14 19.39
CA LEU A 13 15.15 -8.17 19.00
C LEU A 13 14.05 -7.63 18.07
N VAL A 14 13.50 -6.45 18.38
CA VAL A 14 12.51 -5.77 17.52
C VAL A 14 13.13 -5.41 16.16
N TYR A 15 14.35 -4.85 16.16
CA TYR A 15 15.07 -4.52 14.93
C TYR A 15 15.34 -5.75 14.06
N ARG A 16 15.70 -6.89 14.68
CA ARG A 16 15.95 -8.16 13.99
C ARG A 16 14.67 -8.81 13.45
N GLN A 17 13.52 -8.55 14.05
CA GLN A 17 12.22 -9.05 13.59
C GLN A 17 11.71 -8.26 12.39
N CYS A 18 11.85 -6.93 12.39
CA CYS A 18 11.53 -6.08 11.23
C CYS A 18 12.39 -6.43 10.01
N TYR A 19 13.69 -6.70 10.20
CA TYR A 19 14.58 -7.07 9.09
C TYR A 19 14.23 -8.43 8.45
N ARG A 20 13.71 -9.38 9.23
CA ARG A 20 13.31 -10.70 8.73
C ARG A 20 12.05 -10.68 7.85
N PHE A 21 11.14 -9.72 8.07
CA PHE A 21 9.98 -9.54 7.18
C PHE A 21 10.40 -8.96 5.81
N TYR A 22 11.42 -8.11 5.77
CA TYR A 22 11.93 -7.52 4.52
C TYR A 22 12.70 -8.55 3.66
N THR A 23 13.51 -9.42 4.28
CA THR A 23 14.37 -10.37 3.53
C THR A 23 13.64 -11.60 2.99
N ASN A 24 12.48 -11.98 3.54
CA ASN A 24 11.75 -13.16 3.08
C ASN A 24 10.98 -12.95 1.76
N SER A 25 10.87 -11.70 1.28
CA SER A 25 10.26 -11.41 -0.02
C SER A 25 11.27 -11.48 -1.19
N ALA A 26 12.58 -11.46 -0.91
CA ALA A 26 13.62 -11.26 -1.92
C ALA A 26 14.39 -12.52 -2.35
N ALA A 27 13.88 -13.73 -2.07
CA ALA A 27 14.49 -14.97 -2.54
C ALA A 27 13.53 -15.75 -3.45
N ARG A 28 13.38 -15.28 -4.69
CA ARG A 28 13.00 -16.13 -5.82
C ARG A 28 14.09 -16.02 -6.88
N THR A 29 15.07 -16.90 -6.80
CA THR A 29 16.02 -17.13 -7.90
C THR A 29 15.24 -17.78 -9.04
N ILE A 30 15.31 -17.19 -10.23
CA ILE A 30 14.70 -17.76 -11.43
C ILE A 30 15.72 -18.75 -12.00
N ASP A 31 15.54 -20.04 -11.72
CA ASP A 31 16.31 -21.10 -12.36
C ASP A 31 15.85 -21.23 -13.82
N VAL A 32 16.65 -20.72 -14.76
CA VAL A 32 16.40 -20.86 -16.20
C VAL A 32 16.86 -22.26 -16.64
N HIS A 33 15.98 -23.25 -16.50
CA HIS A 33 16.16 -24.56 -17.12
C HIS A 33 15.35 -24.64 -18.42
N SER A 34 16.04 -24.53 -19.56
CA SER A 34 15.47 -24.59 -20.91
C SER A 34 14.98 -25.99 -21.25
N THR A 35 13.69 -26.26 -20.99
CA THR A 35 13.02 -27.48 -21.47
C THR A 35 12.15 -27.11 -22.68
N PRO A 36 12.13 -27.91 -23.77
CA PRO A 36 11.26 -27.65 -24.93
C PRO A 36 9.78 -27.61 -24.52
N GLN A 37 9.11 -26.48 -24.79
CA GLN A 37 7.71 -26.27 -24.39
C GLN A 37 6.74 -26.73 -25.48
N GLU A 38 5.94 -27.75 -25.17
CA GLU A 38 4.64 -27.99 -25.79
C GLU A 38 3.69 -26.82 -25.52
N PRO A 39 2.65 -26.56 -26.36
CA PRO A 39 1.88 -25.31 -26.32
C PRO A 39 1.20 -25.08 -24.98
N ILE A 40 1.76 -24.15 -24.19
CA ILE A 40 1.26 -23.74 -22.88
C ILE A 40 -0.05 -22.99 -23.10
N LYS A 41 -1.14 -23.54 -22.55
CA LYS A 41 -2.39 -22.81 -22.34
C LYS A 41 -2.06 -21.61 -21.44
N SER A 42 -1.89 -20.43 -22.04
CA SER A 42 -1.30 -19.28 -21.36
C SER A 42 -2.12 -18.91 -20.13
N LYS A 43 -1.46 -18.96 -18.96
CA LYS A 43 -2.00 -18.41 -17.72
C LYS A 43 -2.28 -16.94 -18.00
N VAL A 44 -3.55 -16.53 -17.97
CA VAL A 44 -3.92 -15.12 -18.12
C VAL A 44 -3.24 -14.37 -16.98
N GLU A 45 -2.22 -13.58 -17.32
CA GLU A 45 -1.50 -12.76 -16.36
C GLU A 45 -2.48 -11.73 -15.79
N GLN A 46 -2.73 -11.77 -14.49
CA GLN A 46 -3.53 -10.74 -13.85
C GLN A 46 -2.71 -9.45 -13.83
N PRO A 47 -3.29 -8.32 -14.27
CA PRO A 47 -2.57 -7.06 -14.31
C PRO A 47 -2.21 -6.62 -12.88
N PHE A 48 -1.04 -6.01 -12.71
CA PHE A 48 -0.63 -5.41 -11.44
C PHE A 48 -1.21 -4.00 -11.25
N ARG A 49 -1.52 -3.31 -12.35
CA ARG A 49 -2.04 -1.94 -12.37
C ARG A 49 -3.44 -1.91 -12.95
N THR A 50 -4.25 -0.98 -12.47
CA THR A 50 -5.52 -0.64 -13.12
C THR A 50 -5.29 0.40 -14.20
N SER A 51 -6.15 0.41 -15.23
CA SER A 51 -6.24 1.50 -16.21
C SER A 51 -7.06 2.69 -15.70
N ILE A 52 -7.66 2.56 -14.52
CA ILE A 52 -8.53 3.57 -13.91
C ILE A 52 -7.74 4.39 -12.90
N ASP A 53 -7.38 5.61 -13.28
CA ASP A 53 -6.67 6.54 -12.40
C ASP A 53 -7.61 7.31 -11.46
N ASP A 54 -8.91 7.40 -11.78
CA ASP A 54 -9.90 8.12 -10.96
C ASP A 54 -10.37 7.26 -9.77
N PRO A 55 -10.08 7.66 -8.51
CA PRO A 55 -10.49 6.92 -7.33
C PRO A 55 -12.01 6.81 -7.15
N VAL A 56 -12.79 7.70 -7.77
CA VAL A 56 -14.26 7.68 -7.68
C VAL A 56 -14.85 6.50 -8.46
N LEU A 57 -14.14 6.01 -9.48
CA LEU A 57 -14.58 4.98 -10.41
C LEU A 57 -14.12 3.56 -10.03
N HIS A 58 -13.32 3.42 -8.98
CA HIS A 58 -12.83 2.10 -8.53
C HIS A 58 -13.97 1.21 -8.04
N SER A 59 -13.83 -0.08 -8.32
CA SER A 59 -14.79 -1.12 -7.97
C SER A 59 -14.12 -2.27 -7.21
N GLU A 60 -14.92 -3.22 -6.73
CA GLU A 60 -14.41 -4.41 -6.02
C GLU A 60 -13.50 -5.29 -6.90
N LYS A 61 -13.58 -5.15 -8.23
CA LYS A 61 -12.71 -5.85 -9.18
C LYS A 61 -11.30 -5.28 -9.23
N ASP A 62 -11.13 -4.03 -8.80
CA ASP A 62 -9.85 -3.31 -8.84
C ASP A 62 -9.08 -3.46 -7.53
N VAL A 63 -9.65 -4.12 -6.52
CA VAL A 63 -9.01 -4.33 -5.22
C VAL A 63 -7.70 -5.13 -5.41
N GLY A 64 -6.62 -4.62 -4.82
CA GLY A 64 -5.27 -5.17 -4.95
C GLY A 64 -4.50 -4.66 -6.17
N LEU A 65 -5.14 -3.93 -7.08
CA LEU A 65 -4.46 -3.24 -8.18
C LEU A 65 -3.93 -1.89 -7.72
N PHE A 66 -2.91 -1.42 -8.44
CA PHE A 66 -2.29 -0.11 -8.22
C PHE A 66 -2.78 0.90 -9.27
N TYR A 67 -3.22 2.07 -8.83
CA TYR A 67 -3.56 3.19 -9.72
C TYR A 67 -2.50 4.29 -9.60
N LYS A 68 -2.35 5.11 -10.63
CA LYS A 68 -1.40 6.22 -10.62
C LYS A 68 -2.11 7.49 -10.15
N VAL A 69 -1.49 8.20 -9.21
CA VAL A 69 -2.00 9.49 -8.75
C VAL A 69 -1.39 10.59 -9.61
N ASN A 70 -2.22 11.52 -10.09
CA ASN A 70 -1.76 12.67 -10.85
C ASN A 70 -0.91 13.60 -9.96
N PRO A 71 0.31 14.01 -10.40
CA PRO A 71 1.14 14.98 -9.66
C PRO A 71 0.43 16.28 -9.28
N GLU A 72 -0.50 16.76 -10.12
CA GLU A 72 -1.26 17.98 -9.81
C GLU A 72 -2.23 17.78 -8.64
N ASP A 73 -2.81 16.59 -8.50
CA ASP A 73 -3.68 16.27 -7.38
C ASP A 73 -2.87 16.06 -6.08
N LEU A 74 -1.65 15.53 -6.18
CA LEU A 74 -0.72 15.45 -5.06
C LEU A 74 -0.32 16.83 -4.53
N LYS A 75 -0.11 17.81 -5.42
CA LYS A 75 0.16 19.20 -5.02
C LYS A 75 -1.03 19.79 -4.26
N LYS A 76 -2.27 19.53 -4.68
CA LYS A 76 -3.49 19.99 -3.99
C LYS A 76 -3.67 19.37 -2.60
N LEU A 77 -3.27 18.11 -2.44
CA LEU A 77 -3.22 17.42 -1.14
C LEU A 77 -2.15 18.00 -0.19
N SER A 78 -1.26 18.84 -0.72
CA SER A 78 -0.04 19.31 -0.07
C SER A 78 -0.02 20.82 0.29
N PRO A 79 -0.95 21.35 1.11
CA PRO A 79 -0.58 22.50 1.93
C PRO A 79 0.46 22.11 3.00
N PHE A 80 0.57 20.82 3.36
CA PHE A 80 1.38 20.39 4.53
C PHE A 80 2.52 19.41 4.25
N GLY A 81 2.76 18.92 3.03
CA GLY A 81 3.88 18.00 2.73
C GLY A 81 3.97 16.72 3.61
N LYS A 82 2.95 16.47 4.45
CA LYS A 82 2.89 15.45 5.51
C LYS A 82 1.69 14.52 5.33
N ALA A 83 0.91 14.70 4.26
CA ALA A 83 -0.25 13.86 3.97
C ALA A 83 0.15 12.39 3.70
N LEU A 84 1.36 12.19 3.17
CA LEU A 84 1.93 10.89 2.91
C LEU A 84 2.99 10.53 3.96
N PRO A 85 3.06 9.25 4.40
CA PRO A 85 4.15 8.76 5.24
C PRO A 85 5.52 9.03 4.62
N LEU A 86 6.53 9.30 5.46
CA LEU A 86 7.88 9.62 4.99
C LEU A 86 8.46 8.54 4.06
N GLN A 87 8.37 7.27 4.47
CA GLN A 87 8.86 6.14 3.69
C GLN A 87 8.18 6.06 2.31
N PHE A 88 6.86 6.26 2.27
CA PHE A 88 6.11 6.24 1.01
C PHE A 88 6.50 7.41 0.10
N ARG A 89 6.85 8.58 0.65
CA ARG A 89 7.36 9.70 -0.14
C ARG A 89 8.72 9.41 -0.76
N GLU A 90 9.63 8.80 0.00
CA GLU A 90 10.95 8.37 -0.50
C GLU A 90 10.81 7.34 -1.62
N GLU A 91 9.87 6.40 -1.47
CA GLU A 91 9.52 5.43 -2.52
C GLU A 91 8.98 6.13 -3.77
N CYS A 92 8.05 7.08 -3.63
CA CYS A 92 7.51 7.84 -4.75
C CYS A 92 8.59 8.62 -5.51
N GLU A 93 9.55 9.20 -4.78
CA GLU A 93 10.70 9.92 -5.36
C GLU A 93 11.61 8.95 -6.12
N ALA A 94 11.94 7.79 -5.52
CA ALA A 94 12.77 6.78 -6.15
C ALA A 94 12.14 6.21 -7.43
N PHE A 95 10.82 6.00 -7.45
CA PHE A 95 10.11 5.49 -8.63
C PHE A 95 9.70 6.59 -9.62
N ASN A 96 9.89 7.87 -9.26
CA ASN A 96 9.43 9.03 -10.03
C ASN A 96 7.92 8.95 -10.40
N GLU A 97 7.15 8.27 -9.57
CA GLU A 97 5.71 8.15 -9.68
C GLU A 97 5.09 7.90 -8.31
N THR A 98 3.84 8.27 -8.16
CA THR A 98 3.06 7.95 -6.97
C THR A 98 1.96 6.99 -7.37
N SER A 99 2.04 5.76 -6.85
CA SER A 99 1.05 4.74 -7.11
C SER A 99 0.54 4.15 -5.81
N VAL A 100 -0.77 4.02 -5.70
CA VAL A 100 -1.45 3.59 -4.47
C VAL A 100 -2.28 2.35 -4.77
N MET A 101 -2.24 1.38 -3.86
CA MET A 101 -3.04 0.16 -3.97
C MET A 101 -4.50 0.44 -3.59
N ILE A 102 -5.43 -0.07 -4.38
CA ILE A 102 -6.85 -0.01 -4.07
C ILE A 102 -7.15 -1.08 -3.02
N ARG A 103 -7.60 -0.64 -1.84
CA ARG A 103 -7.93 -1.53 -0.72
C ARG A 103 -9.44 -1.53 -0.47
N GLN A 104 -9.96 -2.64 0.04
CA GLN A 104 -11.35 -2.75 0.45
C GLN A 104 -11.81 -1.61 1.39
N PRO A 105 -11.10 -1.27 2.49
CA PRO A 105 -11.53 -0.18 3.37
C PRO A 105 -11.63 1.18 2.66
N SER A 106 -10.78 1.43 1.66
CA SER A 106 -10.82 2.67 0.88
C SER A 106 -12.12 2.78 0.08
N LEU A 107 -12.57 1.67 -0.53
CA LEU A 107 -13.85 1.63 -1.26
C LEU A 107 -15.04 1.85 -0.33
N ASP A 108 -15.01 1.28 0.87
CA ASP A 108 -16.07 1.43 1.86
C ASP A 108 -16.19 2.89 2.33
N ILE A 109 -15.07 3.56 2.57
CA ILE A 109 -15.04 4.98 2.91
C ILE A 109 -15.57 5.83 1.76
N ILE A 110 -15.18 5.55 0.51
CA ILE A 110 -15.68 6.28 -0.66
C ILE A 110 -17.20 6.11 -0.78
N LYS A 111 -17.72 4.89 -0.57
CA LYS A 111 -19.17 4.61 -0.55
C LYS A 111 -19.87 5.42 0.55
N LEU A 112 -19.31 5.45 1.76
CA LEU A 112 -19.84 6.24 2.88
C LEU A 112 -19.87 7.74 2.55
N ILE A 113 -18.76 8.29 2.02
CA ILE A 113 -18.66 9.69 1.66
C ILE A 113 -19.70 10.07 0.60
N LYS A 114 -19.91 9.22 -0.41
CA LYS A 114 -20.94 9.42 -1.47
C LYS A 114 -22.37 9.48 -0.92
N GLN A 115 -22.63 8.84 0.23
CA GLN A 115 -23.95 8.76 0.85
C GLN A 115 -24.17 9.83 1.94
N ILE A 116 -23.20 10.72 2.19
CA ILE A 116 -23.32 11.75 3.22
C ILE A 116 -24.47 12.71 2.90
N ASN A 117 -25.38 12.85 3.87
CA ASN A 117 -26.39 13.90 3.85
C ASN A 117 -25.84 15.15 4.55
N TRP A 118 -25.64 16.22 3.78
CA TRP A 118 -25.09 17.50 4.26
C TRP A 118 -26.01 18.26 5.22
N ASN A 119 -27.27 17.84 5.39
CA ASN A 119 -28.21 18.43 6.36
C ASN A 119 -28.09 17.83 7.76
N LEU A 120 -27.31 16.76 7.93
CA LEU A 120 -27.09 16.09 9.21
C LEU A 120 -25.78 16.56 9.86
N PRO A 121 -25.59 16.31 11.17
CA PRO A 121 -24.30 16.54 11.80
C PRO A 121 -23.15 15.81 11.06
N PRO A 122 -21.92 16.35 11.10
CA PRO A 122 -20.79 15.76 10.38
C PRO A 122 -20.54 14.29 10.73
N LEU A 123 -20.40 13.45 9.69
CA LEU A 123 -20.05 12.04 9.84
C LEU A 123 -18.62 11.91 10.37
N LYS A 124 -18.44 11.13 11.44
CA LYS A 124 -17.13 10.82 12.03
C LYS A 124 -16.74 9.40 11.66
N ILE A 125 -15.70 9.25 10.85
CA ILE A 125 -15.14 7.96 10.42
C ILE A 125 -13.83 7.74 11.17
N VAL A 126 -13.71 6.61 11.86
CA VAL A 126 -12.48 6.19 12.52
C VAL A 126 -11.94 4.98 11.80
N LEU A 127 -10.69 5.08 11.36
CA LEU A 127 -9.97 3.96 10.79
C LEU A 127 -9.13 3.34 11.90
N PHE A 128 -9.43 2.08 12.24
CA PHE A 128 -8.75 1.34 13.29
C PHE A 128 -8.11 0.08 12.69
N PRO A 129 -6.77 -0.01 12.66
CA PRO A 129 -6.10 -1.18 12.13
C PRO A 129 -6.14 -2.32 13.15
N ALA A 130 -6.24 -3.56 12.67
CA ALA A 130 -6.13 -4.74 13.52
C ALA A 130 -4.71 -4.89 14.10
N GLU A 131 -3.69 -4.46 13.36
CA GLU A 131 -2.28 -4.58 13.71
C GLU A 131 -1.51 -3.31 13.34
N ALA A 132 -0.39 -3.04 14.02
CA ALA A 132 0.47 -1.92 13.69
C ALA A 132 1.15 -2.14 12.32
N GLY A 133 1.30 -1.06 11.55
CA GLY A 133 1.96 -1.12 10.22
C GLY A 133 1.06 -1.61 9.09
N VAL A 134 -0.20 -1.95 9.36
CA VAL A 134 -1.21 -2.15 8.31
C VAL A 134 -1.57 -0.77 7.76
N GLY A 135 -0.77 -0.28 6.82
CA GLY A 135 -0.98 1.02 6.17
C GLY A 135 -2.44 1.11 5.71
N MET A 136 -3.14 2.16 6.09
CA MET A 136 -4.56 2.33 5.78
C MET A 136 -4.75 3.09 4.49
#